data_AF-A0A9J5YBY8-F1
#
_entry.id   AF-A0A9J5YBY8-F1
#
_cell.length_a   1.000
_cell.length_b   1.000
_cell.length_c   1.000
_cell.angle_alpha   90.00
_cell.angle_beta   90.00
_cell.angle_gamma   90.00
#
_symmetry.space_group_name_H-M   'P 1'
#
loop_
_entity.id
_entity.type
_entity.pdbx_description
1 polymer ?
#
loop_
_entity_poly.entity_id
_entity_poly.type
_entity_poly.pdbx_seq_one_letter_code
_entity_poly.pdbx_strand_id
1 'polypeptide(L)'
;MIRITTQKVILHVAIFIIVALLPLVTATQKHTKKIIHECSDHKVLELSPKLSFQIILHGILLWASMGFLMPIAILVIRMSNKEQNGRRLKMIVYTHASLQLLSVLLVAVATIMSVINFQNFFDNTHQRLGLALYVAIWLPFITGIFRPDRGSKNRGVWYAFHWLIGVTVTLLGIVNVYIGLQAYNTKTMKSTSVWNWLFSIEVGVIAFIYLFQEKWQYIKQSGGILGNESVRPTDQEASPTQKKEISPMA
;
A
#
# COMPACT_ATOMS: atom_id res chain seq x y z
N MET A 1 30.75 0.61 -3.60
CA MET A 1 30.87 1.86 -2.84
C MET A 1 29.58 2.70 -2.85
N ILE A 2 28.98 3.00 -4.02
CA ILE A 2 27.77 3.86 -4.18
C ILE A 2 26.52 3.40 -3.39
N ARG A 3 26.31 2.08 -3.26
CA ARG A 3 25.10 1.49 -2.64
C ARG A 3 25.05 1.68 -1.12
N ILE A 4 26.21 1.64 -0.47
CA ILE A 4 26.37 1.87 0.97
C ILE A 4 26.09 3.34 1.28
N THR A 5 26.53 4.25 0.41
CA THR A 5 26.25 5.69 0.53
C THR A 5 24.76 5.99 0.39
N THR A 6 24.03 5.34 -0.54
CA THR A 6 22.58 5.57 -0.70
C THR A 6 21.76 5.04 0.48
N GLN A 7 22.08 3.84 1.00
CA GLN A 7 21.45 3.31 2.20
C GLN A 7 21.74 4.18 3.42
N LYS A 8 22.98 4.67 3.56
CA LYS A 8 23.34 5.63 4.61
C LYS A 8 22.55 6.93 4.48
N VAL A 9 22.42 7.51 3.29
CA VAL A 9 21.63 8.75 3.09
C VAL A 9 20.16 8.53 3.43
N ILE A 10 19.53 7.44 2.95
CA ILE A 10 18.14 7.11 3.30
C ILE A 10 17.98 6.91 4.80
N LEU A 11 18.93 6.23 5.45
CA LEU A 11 18.94 6.05 6.90
C LEU A 11 19.09 7.39 7.64
N HIS A 12 19.97 8.28 7.19
CA HIS A 12 20.14 9.60 7.82
C HIS A 12 18.90 10.48 7.61
N VAL A 13 18.26 10.42 6.44
CA VAL A 13 17.00 11.12 6.18
C VAL A 13 15.87 10.52 7.03
N ALA A 14 15.77 9.19 7.14
CA ALA A 14 14.80 8.52 7.98
C ALA A 14 14.99 8.85 9.48
N ILE A 15 16.23 8.81 9.97
CA ILE A 15 16.59 9.19 11.33
C ILE A 15 16.28 10.68 11.55
N PHE A 16 16.65 11.56 10.62
CA PHE A 16 16.35 12.98 10.71
C PHE A 16 14.83 13.23 10.76
N ILE A 17 14.03 12.53 9.95
CA ILE A 17 12.57 12.62 9.99
C ILE A 17 12.05 12.12 11.35
N ILE A 18 12.48 10.94 11.80
CA ILE A 18 12.04 10.38 13.10
C ILE A 18 12.40 11.32 14.26
N VAL A 19 13.64 11.84 14.27
CA VAL A 19 14.15 12.76 15.29
C VAL A 19 13.47 14.13 15.18
N ALA A 20 13.14 14.63 13.99
CA ALA A 20 12.39 15.87 13.82
C ALA A 20 10.94 15.75 14.29
N LEU A 21 10.35 14.55 14.21
CA LEU A 21 8.99 14.28 14.66
C LEU A 21 8.91 13.96 16.17
N LEU A 22 10.03 13.59 16.82
CA LEU A 22 10.09 13.20 18.24
C LEU A 22 9.76 14.33 19.24
N PRO A 23 10.31 15.58 19.11
CA PRO A 23 10.01 16.70 20.00
C PRO A 23 8.53 17.13 19.97
N LEU A 24 7.86 16.90 18.84
CA LEU A 24 6.47 17.28 18.65
C LEU A 24 5.54 16.46 19.53
N VAL A 25 5.83 15.16 19.70
CA VAL A 25 5.09 14.24 20.60
C VAL A 25 5.17 14.70 22.07
N THR A 26 6.33 15.21 22.50
CA THR A 26 6.52 15.71 23.88
C THR A 26 5.84 17.06 24.14
N ALA A 27 5.79 17.95 23.14
CA ALA A 27 5.07 19.23 23.25
C ALA A 27 3.54 19.02 23.35
N THR A 28 3.03 17.99 22.66
CA THR A 28 1.61 17.62 22.68
C THR A 28 1.11 17.20 24.06
N GLN A 29 1.85 16.37 24.82
CA GLN A 29 1.43 15.90 26.14
C GLN A 29 1.11 17.06 27.11
N LYS A 30 1.89 18.15 27.06
CA LYS A 30 1.65 19.34 27.88
C LYS A 30 0.36 20.08 27.49
N HIS A 31 0.03 20.14 26.20
CA HIS A 31 -1.17 20.82 25.72
C HIS A 31 -2.44 20.01 26.02
N THR A 32 -2.40 18.69 25.81
CA THR A 32 -3.54 17.80 26.08
C THR A 32 -3.94 17.80 27.56
N LYS A 33 -2.97 17.82 28.49
CA LYS A 33 -3.25 17.90 29.94
C LYS A 33 -3.92 19.22 30.35
N LYS A 34 -3.62 20.31 29.65
CA LYS A 34 -4.22 21.64 29.89
C LYS A 34 -5.69 21.68 29.48
N ILE A 35 -6.04 21.08 28.33
CA ILE A 35 -7.42 21.08 27.80
C ILE A 35 -8.34 20.14 28.60
N ILE A 36 -7.84 18.99 29.07
CA ILE A 36 -8.67 18.02 29.85
C ILE A 36 -9.18 18.64 31.16
N HIS A 37 -8.45 19.59 31.76
CA HIS A 37 -8.89 20.27 32.97
C HIS A 37 -10.03 21.29 32.73
N GLU A 38 -10.34 21.62 31.48
CA GLU A 38 -11.23 22.74 31.13
C GLU A 38 -12.59 22.33 30.55
N CYS A 39 -12.78 21.06 30.15
CA CYS A 39 -13.98 20.64 29.42
C CYS A 39 -14.82 19.61 30.20
N SER A 40 -15.77 20.12 31.00
CA SER A 40 -16.94 19.38 31.47
C SER A 40 -18.19 20.13 31.01
N ASP A 41 -18.53 20.06 29.73
CA ASP A 41 -19.92 20.26 29.31
C ASP A 41 -20.19 19.62 27.94
N HIS A 42 -21.17 18.73 27.88
CA HIS A 42 -21.60 18.07 26.64
C HIS A 42 -22.63 18.95 25.91
N LYS A 43 -22.18 19.71 24.92
CA LYS A 43 -23.05 20.30 23.89
C LYS A 43 -22.59 19.87 22.51
N VAL A 44 -23.57 19.57 21.65
CA VAL A 44 -23.40 19.31 20.22
C VAL A 44 -22.47 20.38 19.65
N LEU A 45 -21.26 19.98 19.26
CA LEU A 45 -20.18 20.89 18.89
C LEU A 45 -20.52 21.52 17.53
N GLU A 46 -20.97 22.78 17.52
CA GLU A 46 -20.92 23.58 16.31
C GLU A 46 -19.45 23.66 15.85
N LEU A 47 -19.14 22.91 14.79
CA LEU A 47 -17.80 22.85 14.26
C LEU A 47 -17.45 24.18 13.59
N SER A 48 -16.44 24.87 14.12
CA SER A 48 -15.90 26.05 13.44
C SER A 48 -15.49 25.69 11.99
N PRO A 49 -15.59 26.62 11.03
CA PRO A 49 -15.22 26.35 9.63
C PRO A 49 -13.78 25.82 9.49
N LYS A 50 -12.87 26.34 10.32
CA LYS A 50 -11.47 25.90 10.39
C LYS A 50 -11.35 24.44 10.84
N LEU A 51 -12.05 24.05 11.91
CA LEU A 51 -12.02 22.68 12.42
C LEU A 51 -12.64 21.70 11.42
N SER A 52 -13.76 22.09 10.79
CA SER A 52 -14.39 21.31 9.72
C SER A 52 -13.43 21.05 8.56
N PHE A 53 -12.73 22.08 8.09
CA PHE A 53 -11.73 21.95 7.03
C PHE A 53 -10.59 21.00 7.43
N GLN A 54 -10.06 21.14 8.65
CA GLN A 54 -8.98 20.27 9.13
C GLN A 54 -9.43 18.81 9.23
N ILE A 55 -10.67 18.53 9.66
CA ILE A 55 -11.22 17.17 9.71
C ILE A 55 -11.32 16.57 8.30
N ILE A 56 -11.81 17.34 7.34
CA ILE A 56 -11.89 16.89 5.94
C ILE A 56 -10.49 16.62 5.39
N LEU A 57 -9.54 17.53 5.62
CA LEU A 57 -8.16 17.37 5.19
C LEU A 57 -7.51 16.13 5.83
N HIS A 58 -7.77 15.86 7.11
CA HIS A 58 -7.28 14.66 7.79
C HIS A 58 -7.77 13.39 7.09
N GLY A 59 -9.08 13.33 6.80
CA GLY A 59 -9.68 12.22 6.08
C GLY A 59 -9.09 12.02 4.69
N ILE A 60 -8.94 13.10 3.90
CA ILE A 60 -8.36 13.04 2.55
C ILE A 60 -6.90 12.57 2.59
N LEU A 61 -6.09 13.10 3.51
CA LEU A 61 -4.68 12.71 3.63
C LEU A 61 -4.53 11.23 4.01
N LEU A 62 -5.34 10.74 4.97
CA LEU A 62 -5.29 9.33 5.37
C LEU A 62 -5.88 8.38 4.34
N TRP A 63 -6.92 8.79 3.60
CA TRP A 63 -7.37 8.05 2.42
C TRP A 63 -6.25 7.95 1.39
N ALA A 64 -5.71 9.08 0.94
CA ALA A 64 -4.66 9.11 -0.08
C ALA A 64 -3.45 8.25 0.33
N SER A 65 -3.07 8.27 1.61
CA SER A 65 -1.98 7.46 2.13
C SER A 65 -2.34 5.98 2.29
N MET A 66 -3.21 5.67 3.25
CA MET A 66 -3.46 4.31 3.72
C MET A 66 -4.43 3.55 2.80
N GLY A 67 -5.38 4.27 2.21
CA GLY A 67 -6.39 3.74 1.30
C GLY A 67 -5.90 3.56 -0.13
N PHE A 68 -4.96 4.40 -0.58
CA PHE A 68 -4.49 4.40 -1.97
C PHE A 68 -2.99 4.13 -2.13
N LEU A 69 -2.11 5.02 -1.67
CA LEU A 69 -0.66 4.91 -1.94
C LEU A 69 -0.03 3.63 -1.40
N MET A 70 -0.38 3.20 -0.18
CA MET A 70 0.15 1.95 0.39
C MET A 70 -0.29 0.70 -0.39
N PRO A 71 -1.59 0.51 -0.71
CA PRO A 71 -1.99 -0.58 -1.58
C PRO A 71 -1.32 -0.55 -2.97
N ILE A 72 -1.18 0.63 -3.59
CA ILE A 72 -0.46 0.77 -4.86
C ILE A 72 1.02 0.38 -4.70
N ALA A 73 1.68 0.79 -3.62
CA ALA A 73 3.05 0.38 -3.33
C ALA A 73 3.19 -1.15 -3.23
N ILE A 74 2.21 -1.83 -2.65
CA ILE A 74 2.14 -3.31 -2.60
C ILE A 74 1.96 -3.89 -4.00
N LEU A 75 1.05 -3.36 -4.82
CA LEU A 75 0.86 -3.82 -6.20
C LEU A 75 2.13 -3.66 -7.04
N VAL A 76 2.82 -2.53 -6.90
CA VAL A 76 4.08 -2.25 -7.63
C VAL A 76 5.15 -3.25 -7.23
N ILE A 77 5.41 -3.47 -5.93
CA ILE A 77 6.50 -4.38 -5.53
C ILE A 77 6.21 -5.83 -5.92
N ARG A 78 4.94 -6.25 -5.99
CA ARG A 78 4.58 -7.60 -6.46
C ARG A 78 4.96 -7.85 -7.92
N MET A 79 5.01 -6.81 -8.75
CA MET A 79 5.51 -6.93 -10.13
C MET A 79 6.99 -7.38 -10.18
N SER A 80 7.73 -7.25 -9.07
CA SER A 80 9.12 -7.71 -8.97
C SER A 80 9.28 -9.24 -9.00
N ASN A 81 8.25 -10.01 -8.62
CA ASN A 81 8.36 -11.46 -8.46
C ASN A 81 8.75 -12.20 -9.75
N LYS A 82 8.43 -11.61 -10.90
CA LYS A 82 8.64 -12.20 -12.23
C LYS A 82 9.62 -11.40 -13.09
N GLU A 83 10.25 -10.35 -12.54
CA GLU A 83 11.15 -9.47 -13.28
C GLU A 83 12.60 -9.95 -13.18
N GLN A 84 13.15 -10.36 -14.32
CA GLN A 84 14.52 -10.85 -14.43
C GLN A 84 15.51 -9.72 -14.74
N ASN A 85 15.05 -8.61 -15.32
CA ASN A 85 15.90 -7.48 -15.65
C ASN A 85 16.28 -6.70 -14.38
N GLY A 86 17.57 -6.73 -14.03
CA GLY A 86 18.10 -6.06 -12.85
C GLY A 86 17.81 -4.56 -12.77
N ARG A 87 17.80 -3.84 -13.90
CA ARG A 87 17.48 -2.41 -13.96
C ARG A 87 16.00 -2.16 -13.66
N ARG A 88 15.10 -2.91 -14.30
CA ARG A 88 13.64 -2.81 -14.06
C ARG A 88 13.28 -3.16 -12.62
N LEU A 89 13.88 -4.23 -12.11
CA LEU A 89 13.71 -4.65 -10.72
C LEU A 89 14.17 -3.58 -9.74
N LYS A 90 15.26 -2.87 -10.04
CA LYS A 90 15.72 -1.72 -9.23
C LYS A 90 14.70 -0.57 -9.27
N MET A 91 14.15 -0.25 -10.44
CA MET A 91 13.11 0.77 -10.59
C MET A 91 11.87 0.42 -9.77
N ILE A 92 11.36 -0.82 -9.87
CA ILE A 92 10.20 -1.29 -9.10
C ILE A 92 10.43 -1.12 -7.58
N VAL A 93 11.60 -1.50 -7.08
CA VAL A 93 11.94 -1.35 -5.65
C VAL A 93 11.99 0.11 -5.23
N TYR A 94 12.56 1.00 -6.06
CA TYR A 94 12.57 2.43 -5.75
C TYR A 94 11.17 3.04 -5.79
N THR A 95 10.36 2.70 -6.78
CA THR A 95 8.97 3.17 -6.86
C THR A 95 8.19 2.74 -5.63
N HIS A 96 8.30 1.47 -5.21
CA HIS A 96 7.71 1.00 -3.96
C HIS A 96 8.19 1.81 -2.74
N ALA A 97 9.50 2.00 -2.59
CA ALA A 97 10.07 2.73 -1.46
C ALA A 97 9.63 4.21 -1.44
N SER A 98 9.56 4.87 -2.59
CA SER A 98 9.11 6.26 -2.72
C SER A 98 7.63 6.41 -2.37
N LEU A 99 6.77 5.51 -2.86
CA LEU A 99 5.35 5.49 -2.50
C LEU A 99 5.15 5.24 -1.01
N GLN A 100 5.93 4.32 -0.43
CA GLN A 100 5.87 4.02 1.00
C GLN A 100 6.33 5.22 1.86
N LEU A 101 7.42 5.90 1.46
CA LEU A 101 7.90 7.11 2.13
C LEU A 101 6.84 8.21 2.08
N LEU A 102 6.26 8.48 0.91
CA LEU A 102 5.21 9.48 0.75
C LEU A 102 4.00 9.17 1.64
N SER A 103 3.60 7.90 1.71
CA SER A 103 2.51 7.44 2.59
C SER A 103 2.81 7.74 4.07
N VAL A 104 4.00 7.37 4.56
CA VAL A 104 4.41 7.63 5.95
C VAL A 104 4.41 9.14 6.26
N LEU A 105 4.87 9.97 5.33
CA LEU A 105 4.85 11.43 5.49
C LEU A 105 3.42 11.98 5.59
N LEU A 106 2.50 11.53 4.71
CA LEU A 106 1.11 11.96 4.76
C LEU A 106 0.41 11.53 6.06
N VAL A 107 0.65 10.29 6.52
CA VAL A 107 0.17 9.79 7.81
C VAL A 107 0.71 10.62 8.97
N ALA A 108 1.99 10.99 8.94
CA ALA A 108 2.59 11.83 9.96
C ALA A 108 1.94 13.22 10.00
N VAL A 109 1.81 13.89 8.85
CA VAL A 109 1.15 15.20 8.75
C VAL A 109 -0.30 15.13 9.23
N ALA A 110 -1.07 14.14 8.77
CA ALA A 110 -2.47 13.98 9.16
C ALA A 110 -2.63 13.68 10.66
N THR A 111 -1.73 12.88 11.23
CA THR A 111 -1.74 12.54 12.67
C THR A 111 -1.37 13.75 13.51
N ILE A 112 -0.30 14.46 13.16
CA ILE A 112 0.13 15.68 13.84
C ILE A 112 -1.00 16.72 13.86
N MET A 113 -1.62 16.95 12.69
CA MET A 113 -2.72 17.89 12.57
C MET A 113 -3.90 17.48 13.47
N SER A 114 -4.28 16.19 13.46
CA SER A 114 -5.35 15.67 14.32
C SER A 114 -5.03 15.84 15.80
N VAL A 115 -3.81 15.52 16.20
CA VAL A 115 -3.34 15.59 17.58
C VAL A 115 -3.30 17.02 18.12
N ILE A 116 -2.91 18.00 17.29
CA ILE A 116 -2.82 19.40 17.68
C ILE A 116 -4.19 20.09 17.70
N ASN A 117 -5.04 19.80 16.72
CA ASN A 117 -6.25 20.60 16.49
C ASN A 117 -7.55 19.94 16.95
N PHE A 118 -7.57 18.61 17.15
CA PHE A 118 -8.80 17.89 17.50
C PHE A 118 -8.83 17.51 18.97
N GLN A 119 -10.04 17.32 19.49
CA GLN A 119 -10.25 16.70 20.79
C GLN A 119 -10.04 15.18 20.67
N ASN A 120 -8.92 14.70 21.21
CA ASN A 120 -8.52 13.30 21.18
C ASN A 120 -8.71 12.65 22.55
N PHE A 121 -9.95 12.28 22.87
CA PHE A 121 -10.29 11.54 24.08
C PHE A 121 -9.96 10.04 23.97
N PHE A 122 -9.71 9.54 22.74
CA PHE A 122 -9.43 8.12 22.46
C PHE A 122 -10.54 7.17 22.95
N ASP A 123 -11.76 7.68 23.04
CA ASP A 123 -12.97 6.98 23.46
C ASP A 123 -13.61 6.15 22.33
N ASN A 124 -13.25 6.44 21.08
CA ASN A 124 -13.75 5.76 19.90
C ASN A 124 -12.68 4.88 19.24
N THR A 125 -13.16 3.83 18.58
CA THR A 125 -12.33 2.82 17.90
C THR A 125 -11.42 3.44 16.84
N HIS A 126 -11.88 4.46 16.10
CA HIS A 126 -11.10 5.14 15.06
C HIS A 126 -9.82 5.79 15.62
N GLN A 127 -9.94 6.54 16.72
CA GLN A 127 -8.79 7.20 17.35
C GLN A 127 -7.79 6.19 17.92
N ARG A 128 -8.27 5.13 18.59
CA ARG A 128 -7.42 4.08 19.17
C ARG A 128 -6.68 3.30 18.08
N LEU A 129 -7.38 2.87 17.05
CA LEU A 129 -6.80 2.15 15.91
C LEU A 129 -5.86 3.06 15.10
N GLY A 130 -6.25 4.32 14.87
CA GLY A 130 -5.44 5.31 14.18
C GLY A 130 -4.10 5.57 14.86
N LEU A 131 -4.09 5.70 16.19
CA LEU A 131 -2.85 5.84 16.95
C LEU A 131 -1.98 4.57 16.88
N ALA A 132 -2.59 3.39 17.02
CA ALA A 132 -1.87 2.13 16.87
C ALA A 132 -1.25 1.99 15.47
N LEU A 133 -1.98 2.38 14.42
CA LEU A 133 -1.50 2.40 13.04
C LEU A 133 -0.35 3.40 12.83
N TYR A 134 -0.43 4.59 13.43
CA TYR A 134 0.64 5.58 13.38
C TYR A 134 1.95 5.02 13.94
N VAL A 135 1.90 4.22 15.00
CA VAL A 135 3.09 3.54 15.53
C VAL A 135 3.50 2.38 14.62
N ALA A 136 2.55 1.55 14.20
CA ALA A 136 2.82 0.33 13.44
C ALA A 136 3.40 0.59 12.04
N ILE A 137 3.05 1.70 11.39
CA ILE A 137 3.52 2.03 10.02
C ILE A 137 5.05 2.23 9.93
N TRP A 138 5.70 2.57 11.04
CA TRP A 138 7.15 2.68 11.09
C TRP A 138 7.85 1.32 11.00
N LEU A 139 7.22 0.23 11.43
CA LEU A 139 7.79 -1.12 11.36
C LEU A 139 8.09 -1.58 9.91
N PRO A 140 7.13 -1.58 8.96
CA PRO A 140 7.43 -1.94 7.58
C PRO A 140 8.42 -0.95 6.94
N PHE A 141 8.38 0.35 7.29
CA PHE A 141 9.33 1.34 6.79
C PHE A 141 10.77 1.04 7.22
N ILE A 142 11.01 0.87 8.53
CA ILE A 142 12.33 0.59 9.11
C ILE A 142 12.86 -0.76 8.59
N THR A 143 12.03 -1.79 8.59
CA THR A 143 12.42 -3.11 8.04
C THR A 143 12.78 -3.02 6.56
N GLY A 144 12.11 -2.16 5.79
CA GLY A 144 12.44 -1.86 4.39
C GLY A 144 13.84 -1.23 4.21
N ILE A 145 14.29 -0.40 5.15
CA ILE A 145 15.64 0.19 5.14
C ILE A 145 16.70 -0.89 5.38
N PHE A 146 16.46 -1.78 6.35
CA PHE A 146 17.35 -2.90 6.70
C PHE A 146 17.19 -4.12 5.80
N ARG A 147 16.73 -3.92 4.56
CA ARG A 147 16.55 -4.95 3.56
C ARG A 147 17.85 -5.74 3.31
N PRO A 148 17.92 -7.05 3.62
CA PRO A 148 19.12 -7.87 3.43
C PRO A 148 19.52 -8.04 1.96
N ASP A 149 20.80 -8.33 1.70
CA ASP A 149 21.26 -8.65 0.36
C ASP A 149 20.64 -9.94 -0.20
N ARG A 150 20.60 -10.03 -1.54
CA ARG A 150 20.12 -11.24 -2.23
C ARG A 150 21.03 -12.42 -1.90
N GLY A 151 20.43 -13.60 -1.72
CA GLY A 151 21.15 -14.82 -1.36
C GLY A 151 21.51 -14.95 0.12
N SER A 152 21.26 -13.93 0.95
CA SER A 152 21.47 -14.04 2.40
C SER A 152 20.46 -14.98 3.06
N LYS A 153 20.90 -15.75 4.08
CA LYS A 153 20.05 -16.70 4.82
C LYS A 153 18.83 -16.02 5.46
N ASN A 154 18.99 -14.78 5.91
CA ASN A 154 17.94 -14.01 6.59
C ASN A 154 16.92 -13.37 5.62
N ARG A 155 17.15 -13.44 4.30
CA ARG A 155 16.31 -12.80 3.28
C ARG A 155 14.87 -13.31 3.29
N GLY A 156 14.68 -14.61 3.48
CA GLY A 156 13.36 -15.25 3.51
C GLY A 156 12.55 -14.82 4.74
N VAL A 157 13.16 -14.86 5.92
CA VAL A 157 12.53 -14.42 7.18
C VAL A 157 12.18 -12.93 7.12
N TRP A 158 13.11 -12.09 6.66
CA TRP A 158 12.85 -10.67 6.44
C TRP A 158 11.68 -10.43 5.49
N TYR A 159 11.62 -11.18 4.37
CA TYR A 159 10.55 -11.04 3.39
C TYR A 159 9.19 -11.39 4.00
N ALA A 160 9.08 -12.53 4.69
CA ALA A 160 7.84 -12.94 5.32
C ALA A 160 7.37 -11.92 6.37
N PHE A 161 8.27 -11.46 7.22
CA PHE A 161 7.95 -10.46 8.25
C PHE A 161 7.54 -9.11 7.66
N HIS A 162 8.34 -8.55 6.73
CA HIS A 162 8.07 -7.28 6.09
C HIS A 162 6.77 -7.31 5.27
N TRP A 163 6.53 -8.40 4.54
CA TRP A 163 5.30 -8.61 3.78
C TRP A 163 4.08 -8.71 4.70
N LEU A 164 4.13 -9.56 5.72
CA LEU A 164 3.01 -9.79 6.63
C LEU A 164 2.60 -8.49 7.33
N ILE A 165 3.56 -7.80 7.96
CA ILE A 165 3.29 -6.52 8.64
C ILE A 165 2.81 -5.45 7.65
N GLY A 166 3.43 -5.34 6.48
CA GLY A 166 3.05 -4.36 5.47
C GLY A 166 1.59 -4.54 5.02
N VAL A 167 1.18 -5.78 4.74
CA VAL A 167 -0.22 -6.10 4.39
C VAL A 167 -1.15 -5.83 5.57
N THR A 168 -0.82 -6.28 6.78
CA THR A 168 -1.66 -6.04 7.96
C THR A 168 -1.89 -4.57 8.23
N VAL A 169 -0.84 -3.74 8.22
CA VAL A 169 -0.95 -2.29 8.41
C VAL A 169 -1.80 -1.65 7.33
N THR A 170 -1.67 -2.10 6.08
CA THR A 170 -2.46 -1.58 4.95
C THR A 170 -3.95 -1.92 5.11
N LEU A 171 -4.28 -3.18 5.44
CA LEU A 171 -5.67 -3.61 5.64
C LEU A 171 -6.32 -2.89 6.83
N LEU A 172 -5.62 -2.81 7.96
CA LEU A 172 -6.09 -2.06 9.12
C LEU A 172 -6.23 -0.57 8.82
N GLY A 173 -5.37 -0.01 7.96
CA GLY A 173 -5.48 1.36 7.44
C GLY A 173 -6.77 1.59 6.67
N ILE A 174 -7.11 0.70 5.73
CA ILE A 174 -8.37 0.73 4.97
C ILE A 174 -9.57 0.65 5.91
N VAL A 175 -9.55 -0.29 6.87
CA VAL A 175 -10.60 -0.41 7.90
C VAL A 175 -10.74 0.89 8.68
N ASN A 176 -9.61 1.51 9.07
CA ASN A 176 -9.64 2.74 9.84
C ASN A 176 -10.20 3.94 9.06
N VAL A 177 -10.07 3.96 7.73
CA VAL A 177 -10.73 4.97 6.87
C VAL A 177 -12.25 4.80 6.91
N TYR A 178 -12.78 3.57 6.81
CA TYR A 178 -14.22 3.33 6.96
C TYR A 178 -14.76 3.73 8.33
N ILE A 179 -14.07 3.34 9.41
CA ILE A 179 -14.46 3.74 10.77
C ILE A 179 -14.37 5.27 10.93
N GLY A 180 -13.39 5.91 10.29
CA GLY A 180 -13.26 7.37 10.24
C GLY A 180 -14.43 8.06 9.53
N LEU A 181 -14.87 7.54 8.39
CA LEU A 181 -16.06 8.03 7.67
C LEU A 181 -17.33 7.86 8.50
N GLN A 182 -17.46 6.73 9.22
CA GLN A 182 -18.57 6.53 10.15
C GLN A 182 -18.52 7.53 11.30
N ALA A 183 -17.36 7.71 11.94
CA ALA A 183 -17.17 8.67 13.02
C ALA A 183 -17.46 10.11 12.56
N TYR A 184 -17.08 10.48 11.34
CA TYR A 184 -17.40 11.77 10.74
C TYR A 184 -18.92 11.94 10.55
N ASN A 185 -19.61 10.92 10.03
CA ASN A 185 -21.06 10.94 9.90
C ASN A 185 -21.75 11.12 11.25
N THR A 186 -21.37 10.34 12.27
CA THR A 186 -21.96 10.42 13.61
C THR A 186 -21.72 11.78 14.26
N LYS A 187 -20.53 12.38 14.10
CA LYS A 187 -20.20 13.68 14.72
C LYS A 187 -20.80 14.89 14.00
N THR A 188 -20.94 14.82 12.69
CA THR A 188 -21.37 15.98 11.88
C THR A 188 -22.80 15.88 11.37
N MET A 189 -23.43 14.70 11.51
CA MET A 189 -24.71 14.33 10.90
C MET A 189 -24.73 14.45 9.36
N LYS A 190 -23.57 14.68 8.71
CA LYS A 190 -23.46 14.76 7.25
C LYS A 190 -23.33 13.38 6.65
N SER A 191 -24.11 13.12 5.60
CA SER A 191 -24.04 11.84 4.88
C SER A 191 -22.64 11.59 4.31
N THR A 192 -22.12 10.38 4.56
CA THR A 192 -20.85 9.90 3.98
C THR A 192 -21.05 8.84 2.91
N SER A 193 -22.29 8.61 2.47
CA SER A 193 -22.64 7.54 1.51
C SER A 193 -21.83 7.60 0.22
N VAL A 194 -21.71 8.78 -0.40
CA VAL A 194 -20.93 8.96 -1.64
C VAL A 194 -19.46 8.60 -1.43
N TRP A 195 -18.87 9.07 -0.33
CA TRP A 195 -17.47 8.77 0.02
C TRP A 195 -17.24 7.29 0.29
N ASN A 196 -18.17 6.62 0.99
CA ASN A 196 -18.12 5.18 1.21
C ASN A 196 -18.17 4.39 -0.11
N TRP A 197 -19.05 4.78 -1.04
CA TRP A 197 -19.13 4.14 -2.36
C TRP A 197 -17.86 4.33 -3.18
N LEU A 198 -17.35 5.57 -3.26
CA LEU A 198 -16.10 5.87 -3.95
C LEU A 198 -14.94 5.06 -3.38
N PHE A 199 -14.80 5.03 -2.05
CA PHE A 199 -13.73 4.27 -1.40
C PHE A 199 -13.87 2.77 -1.63
N SER A 200 -15.09 2.23 -1.57
CA SER A 200 -15.33 0.80 -1.78
C SER A 200 -15.06 0.36 -3.23
N ILE A 201 -15.41 1.20 -4.20
CA ILE A 201 -15.07 0.95 -5.61
C ILE A 201 -13.56 0.97 -5.79
N GLU A 202 -12.85 1.96 -5.24
CA GLU A 202 -11.39 2.04 -5.28
C GLU A 202 -10.73 0.78 -4.69
N VAL A 203 -11.09 0.42 -3.44
CA VAL A 203 -10.59 -0.78 -2.77
C VAL A 203 -10.92 -2.05 -3.55
N GLY A 204 -12.13 -2.13 -4.12
CA GLY A 204 -12.55 -3.24 -4.96
C GLY A 204 -11.71 -3.38 -6.23
N VAL A 205 -11.41 -2.28 -6.91
CA VAL A 205 -10.53 -2.26 -8.09
C VAL A 205 -9.11 -2.67 -7.72
N ILE A 206 -8.57 -2.14 -6.62
CA ILE A 206 -7.24 -2.51 -6.14
C ILE A 206 -7.17 -4.00 -5.78
N ALA A 207 -8.18 -4.52 -5.09
CA ALA A 207 -8.28 -5.93 -4.73
C ALA A 207 -8.40 -6.82 -5.98
N PHE A 208 -9.20 -6.41 -6.97
CA PHE A 208 -9.30 -7.08 -8.25
C PHE A 208 -7.93 -7.16 -8.95
N ILE A 209 -7.21 -6.03 -9.06
CA ILE A 209 -5.87 -6.00 -9.66
C ILE A 209 -4.91 -6.89 -8.86
N TYR A 210 -4.96 -6.84 -7.53
CA TYR A 210 -4.14 -7.67 -6.64
C TYR A 210 -4.32 -9.17 -6.93
N LEU A 211 -5.55 -9.64 -7.04
CA LEU A 211 -5.85 -11.05 -7.33
C LEU A 211 -5.47 -11.41 -8.78
N PHE A 212 -5.70 -10.48 -9.71
CA PHE A 212 -5.46 -10.70 -11.13
C PHE A 212 -3.98 -10.78 -11.51
N GLN A 213 -3.09 -10.06 -10.80
CA GLN A 213 -1.63 -10.09 -11.03
C GLN A 213 -1.03 -11.51 -11.04
N GLU A 214 -1.58 -12.44 -10.25
CA GLU A 214 -1.13 -13.82 -10.22
C GLU A 214 -1.52 -14.58 -11.48
N LYS A 215 -2.76 -14.38 -11.96
CA LYS A 215 -3.37 -15.12 -13.07
C LYS A 215 -2.96 -14.64 -14.46
N TRP A 216 -2.46 -13.41 -14.57
CA TRP A 216 -2.10 -12.76 -15.85
C TRP A 216 -1.22 -13.60 -16.77
N GLN A 217 -0.24 -14.32 -16.23
CA GLN A 217 0.68 -15.14 -17.05
C GLN A 217 0.00 -16.39 -17.61
N TYR A 218 -0.89 -17.03 -16.83
CA TYR A 218 -1.65 -18.17 -17.30
C TYR A 218 -2.57 -17.77 -18.46
N ILE A 219 -3.24 -16.62 -18.35
CA ILE A 219 -4.12 -16.10 -19.41
C ILE A 219 -3.32 -15.82 -20.69
N LYS A 220 -2.14 -15.20 -20.59
CA LYS A 220 -1.27 -14.95 -21.75
C LYS A 220 -0.81 -16.24 -22.42
N GLN A 221 -0.46 -17.26 -21.63
CA GLN A 221 -0.04 -18.56 -22.16
C GLN A 221 -1.22 -19.31 -22.80
N SER A 222 -2.40 -19.31 -22.18
CA SER A 222 -3.61 -19.94 -22.74
C SER A 222 -4.09 -19.26 -24.02
N GLY A 223 -4.03 -17.92 -24.11
CA GLY A 223 -4.35 -17.18 -25.34
C GLY A 223 -3.33 -17.40 -26.46
N GLY A 224 -2.05 -17.60 -26.11
CA GLY A 224 -1.00 -17.95 -27.08
C GLY A 224 -1.12 -19.37 -27.64
N ILE A 225 -1.60 -20.33 -26.83
CA ILE A 225 -1.86 -21.71 -27.28
C ILE A 225 -3.02 -21.76 -28.27
N LEU A 226 -4.15 -21.11 -27.96
CA LEU A 226 -5.31 -21.00 -28.86
C LEU A 226 -4.99 -20.29 -30.18
N GLY A 227 -4.11 -19.28 -30.14
CA GLY A 227 -3.65 -18.58 -31.35
C GLY A 227 -2.76 -19.42 -32.26
N ASN A 228 -1.94 -20.32 -31.70
CA ASN A 228 -1.06 -21.19 -32.49
C ASN A 228 -1.80 -22.40 -33.08
N GLU A 229 -2.84 -22.90 -32.43
CA GLU A 229 -3.64 -24.03 -32.93
C GLU A 229 -4.48 -23.66 -34.16
N SER A 230 -4.88 -22.38 -34.28
CA SER A 230 -5.59 -21.84 -35.44
C SER A 230 -4.72 -21.61 -36.68
N VAL A 231 -3.38 -21.70 -36.57
CA VAL A 231 -2.43 -21.39 -37.67
C VAL A 231 -1.66 -22.65 -38.12
N ARG A 232 -2.28 -23.83 -38.03
CA ARG A 232 -1.77 -25.01 -38.74
C ARG A 232 -2.42 -25.04 -40.13
N PRO A 233 -1.69 -24.81 -41.23
CA PRO A 233 -2.24 -24.99 -42.56
C PRO A 233 -2.50 -26.48 -42.77
N THR A 234 -3.76 -26.83 -42.99
CA THR A 234 -4.15 -28.11 -43.58
C THR A 234 -3.76 -28.05 -45.05
N ASP A 235 -2.54 -28.42 -45.40
CA ASP A 235 -2.21 -28.66 -46.80
C ASP A 235 -1.21 -29.81 -46.95
N GLN A 236 -1.51 -30.64 -47.94
CA GLN A 236 -0.76 -31.78 -48.49
C GLN A 236 -0.95 -33.14 -47.77
N GLU A 237 -1.88 -33.94 -48.29
CA GLU A 237 -1.49 -34.95 -49.29
C GLU A 237 -2.70 -35.46 -50.09
N ALA A 238 -2.72 -35.20 -51.41
CA ALA A 238 -3.63 -35.84 -52.36
C ALA A 238 -2.90 -36.14 -53.68
N SER A 239 -2.38 -37.39 -53.79
CA SER A 239 -2.29 -38.32 -54.96
C SER A 239 -1.67 -37.86 -56.32
N PRO A 240 -1.23 -38.74 -57.28
CA PRO A 240 -1.31 -40.22 -57.34
C PRO A 240 -0.07 -41.01 -57.87
N THR A 241 -0.03 -42.30 -57.49
CA THR A 241 0.30 -43.55 -58.23
C THR A 241 1.56 -43.72 -59.14
N GLN A 242 2.29 -44.82 -58.84
CA GLN A 242 2.90 -45.83 -59.76
C GLN A 242 4.41 -45.77 -60.10
N LYS A 243 5.21 -46.71 -59.57
CA LYS A 243 5.71 -47.89 -60.34
C LYS A 243 6.38 -48.93 -59.44
N LYS A 244 5.93 -50.17 -59.62
CA LYS A 244 6.48 -51.43 -59.10
C LYS A 244 7.76 -51.76 -59.87
N GLU A 245 8.86 -52.08 -59.19
CA GLU A 245 9.91 -52.93 -59.77
C GLU A 245 10.52 -53.79 -58.66
N ILE A 246 10.55 -55.10 -58.91
CA ILE A 246 10.95 -56.17 -58.00
C ILE A 246 12.26 -56.77 -58.52
N SER A 247 13.28 -56.80 -57.64
CA SER A 247 14.48 -57.68 -57.59
C SER A 247 15.52 -57.62 -58.72
N PRO A 248 16.77 -58.15 -58.55
CA PRO A 248 17.29 -58.95 -57.42
C PRO A 248 18.71 -58.59 -56.92
N MET A 249 19.10 -59.08 -55.74
CA MET A 249 20.51 -59.32 -55.41
C MET A 249 20.67 -60.53 -54.49
N ALA A 250 21.45 -61.48 -55.00
CA ALA A 250 22.32 -62.48 -54.36
C ALA A 250 21.80 -63.28 -53.16
#